data_AF-A0A7S0CSB4-F1
#
_entry.id   AF-A0A7S0CSB4-F1
#
_cell.length_a   1.000
_cell.length_b   1.000
_cell.length_c   1.000
_cell.angle_alpha   90.00
_cell.angle_beta   90.00
_cell.angle_gamma   90.00
#
_symmetry.space_group_name_H-M   'P 1'
#
loop_
_entity.id
_entity.type
_entity.pdbx_description
1 polymer ?
#
loop_
_entity_poly.entity_id
_entity_poly.type
_entity_poly.pdbx_seq_one_letter_code
_entity_poly.pdbx_strand_id
1 'polypeptide(L)'
;VSGRDGRMVMSEVDVETSRQDDELKTWEWKRDEKLSQDENLMRLALVVARNSDCIGGHMGCILTQQNKIIAKAVNSSLFDAYASDIHAEVNALGVCARKQRSTQGATCYVTMPPCRKCFTCLVASGITRIVTRRPYTSVPGIADAAKRLDIELSCIMDSQERLEAVAKAIVLSEEEKKRIAKIRTFRKNQQQKRKDIKRKRQASRAKQMSKKQCSKLTEASPEESEGKTLAAGD
;
A
#
# COMPACT_ATOMS: atom_id res chain seq x y z
N VAL A 1 -40.78 16.58 -8.21
CA VAL A 1 -39.50 16.69 -8.96
C VAL A 1 -38.82 15.33 -8.93
N SER A 2 -38.60 14.78 -10.11
CA SER A 2 -38.13 13.44 -10.43
C SER A 2 -36.82 13.04 -9.75
N GLY A 3 -36.75 11.77 -9.36
CA GLY A 3 -35.59 11.16 -8.72
C GLY A 3 -34.32 11.12 -9.55
N ARG A 4 -33.23 10.80 -8.86
CA ARG A 4 -32.01 10.24 -9.42
C ARG A 4 -31.29 9.40 -8.38
N ASP A 5 -31.27 8.12 -8.70
CA ASP A 5 -30.21 7.15 -8.45
C ASP A 5 -30.12 6.52 -7.06
N GLY A 6 -30.91 5.46 -6.93
CA GLY A 6 -30.66 4.35 -6.02
C GLY A 6 -29.24 3.82 -6.18
N ARG A 7 -28.42 4.05 -5.17
CA ARG A 7 -27.21 3.27 -4.94
C ARG A 7 -27.61 2.11 -4.04
N MET A 8 -27.49 0.89 -4.58
CA MET A 8 -27.74 -0.36 -3.87
C MET A 8 -27.13 -0.33 -2.47
N VAL A 9 -27.96 -0.59 -1.47
CA VAL A 9 -27.54 -0.86 -0.09
C VAL A 9 -26.68 -2.13 -0.15
N MET A 10 -25.38 -2.00 0.13
CA MET A 10 -24.49 -3.15 0.19
C MET A 10 -24.90 -4.02 1.38
N SER A 11 -25.39 -5.21 1.07
CA SER A 11 -25.72 -6.28 2.01
C SER A 11 -24.51 -6.69 2.85
N GLU A 12 -24.69 -6.63 4.17
CA GLU A 12 -24.06 -7.41 5.25
C GLU A 12 -22.77 -8.16 4.87
N VAL A 13 -21.66 -7.43 4.91
CA VAL A 13 -20.39 -7.99 5.30
C VAL A 13 -19.96 -7.15 6.48
N ASP A 14 -20.02 -7.69 7.70
CA ASP A 14 -19.44 -7.05 8.88
C ASP A 14 -17.92 -6.98 8.68
N VAL A 15 -17.49 -5.93 7.99
CA VAL A 15 -16.09 -5.53 7.91
C VAL A 15 -15.86 -4.71 9.17
N GLU A 16 -15.33 -5.32 10.23
CA GLU A 16 -14.79 -4.59 11.38
C GLU A 16 -13.76 -3.57 10.86
N THR A 17 -14.17 -2.32 10.70
CA THR A 17 -13.45 -1.31 9.90
C THR A 17 -12.20 -0.74 10.56
N SER A 18 -11.86 -1.13 11.79
CA SER A 18 -10.55 -0.79 12.38
C SER A 18 -10.32 -1.59 13.65
N ARG A 19 -9.45 -2.61 13.61
CA ARG A 19 -8.94 -3.21 14.85
C ARG A 19 -8.19 -2.15 15.65
N GLN A 20 -8.62 -1.92 16.88
CA GLN A 20 -7.96 -0.99 17.77
C GLN A 20 -6.62 -1.56 18.26
N ASP A 21 -5.71 -0.69 18.68
CA ASP A 21 -4.37 -1.05 19.18
C ASP A 21 -4.36 -2.21 20.20
N ASP A 22 -5.33 -2.23 21.11
CA ASP A 22 -5.41 -3.24 22.17
C ASP A 22 -5.99 -4.58 21.67
N GLU A 23 -6.71 -4.58 20.56
CA GLU A 23 -7.29 -5.76 19.92
C GLU A 23 -6.31 -6.46 18.96
N LEU A 24 -5.21 -5.80 18.61
CA LEU A 24 -4.20 -6.37 17.71
C LEU A 24 -3.45 -7.51 18.39
N LYS A 25 -3.66 -8.71 17.84
CA LYS A 25 -2.99 -9.92 18.32
C LYS A 25 -1.48 -9.81 18.12
N THR A 26 -0.75 -10.26 19.14
CA THR A 26 0.70 -10.43 19.10
C THR A 26 1.13 -11.90 19.17
N TRP A 27 0.18 -12.85 19.27
CA TRP A 27 0.43 -14.29 19.35
C TRP A 27 1.52 -14.65 20.36
N GLU A 28 1.39 -14.12 21.58
CA GLU A 28 2.35 -14.34 22.66
C GLU A 28 3.80 -13.99 22.31
N TRP A 29 3.99 -13.05 21.37
CA TRP A 29 5.32 -12.59 20.99
C TRP A 29 6.09 -12.15 22.25
N LYS A 30 7.29 -12.72 22.40
CA LYS A 30 8.25 -12.35 23.44
C LYS A 30 9.45 -11.66 22.80
N ARG A 31 10.03 -10.71 23.55
CA ARG A 31 11.33 -10.15 23.19
C ARG A 31 12.37 -11.25 23.19
N ASP A 32 13.25 -11.20 22.20
CA ASP A 32 14.45 -12.02 22.12
C ASP A 32 15.60 -11.20 22.69
N GLU A 33 16.18 -11.65 23.81
CA GLU A 33 17.26 -10.94 24.51
C GLU A 33 18.54 -10.84 23.68
N LYS A 34 18.71 -11.71 22.68
CA LYS A 34 19.87 -11.69 21.77
C LYS A 34 19.76 -10.60 20.71
N LEU A 35 18.56 -10.08 20.47
CA LEU A 35 18.30 -9.06 19.45
C LEU A 35 18.33 -7.67 20.06
N SER A 36 18.79 -6.70 19.27
CA SER A 36 18.68 -5.29 19.66
C SER A 36 17.21 -4.88 19.82
N GLN A 37 16.99 -3.74 20.48
CA GLN A 37 15.66 -3.21 20.68
C GLN A 37 14.93 -2.95 19.36
N ASP A 38 15.62 -2.38 18.37
CA ASP A 38 15.02 -2.07 17.07
C ASP A 38 14.63 -3.34 16.31
N GLU A 39 15.45 -4.38 16.38
CA GLU A 39 15.16 -5.66 15.74
C GLU A 39 13.94 -6.34 16.37
N ASN A 40 13.83 -6.29 17.69
CA ASN A 40 12.65 -6.76 18.41
C ASN A 40 11.40 -5.98 18.01
N LEU A 41 11.46 -4.65 17.93
CA LEU A 41 10.33 -3.81 17.57
C LEU A 41 9.93 -3.95 16.09
N MET A 42 10.89 -4.12 15.19
CA MET A 42 10.63 -4.47 13.79
C MET A 42 9.99 -5.86 13.65
N ARG A 43 10.43 -6.85 14.45
CA ARG A 43 9.80 -8.17 14.52
C ARG A 43 8.37 -8.05 15.01
N LEU A 44 8.11 -7.26 16.05
CA LEU A 44 6.77 -6.98 16.53
C LEU A 44 5.90 -6.29 15.47
N ALA A 45 6.43 -5.35 14.70
CA ALA A 45 5.71 -4.72 13.59
C ALA A 45 5.27 -5.74 12.53
N LEU A 46 6.13 -6.72 12.21
CA LEU A 46 5.81 -7.83 11.29
C LEU A 46 4.77 -8.81 11.87
N VAL A 47 4.81 -9.05 13.18
CA VAL A 47 3.79 -9.82 13.89
C VAL A 47 2.45 -9.09 13.77
N VAL A 48 2.40 -7.83 14.21
CA VAL A 48 1.20 -6.98 14.18
C VAL A 48 0.61 -6.87 12.78
N ALA A 49 1.44 -6.73 11.74
CA ALA A 49 1.00 -6.66 10.35
C ALA A 49 0.07 -7.81 9.93
N ARG A 50 0.17 -9.01 10.54
CA ARG A 50 -0.71 -10.16 10.24
C ARG A 50 -2.18 -9.95 10.61
N ASN A 51 -2.47 -8.94 11.44
CA ASN A 51 -3.83 -8.50 11.73
C ASN A 51 -4.45 -7.72 10.57
N SER A 52 -3.70 -7.32 9.55
CA SER A 52 -4.23 -6.66 8.36
C SER A 52 -5.03 -7.65 7.50
N ASP A 53 -6.14 -7.18 6.94
CA ASP A 53 -6.97 -7.92 5.99
C ASP A 53 -6.87 -7.34 4.56
N CYS A 54 -6.15 -6.23 4.37
CA CYS A 54 -6.10 -5.50 3.10
C CYS A 54 -5.48 -6.32 1.97
N ILE A 55 -5.99 -6.23 0.74
CA ILE A 55 -5.48 -6.97 -0.44
C ILE A 55 -4.10 -6.46 -0.89
N GLY A 56 -3.86 -5.16 -0.77
CA GLY A 56 -2.64 -4.51 -1.27
C GLY A 56 -1.35 -4.91 -0.56
N GLY A 57 -1.46 -5.60 0.57
CA GLY A 57 -0.33 -5.97 1.42
C GLY A 57 -0.72 -5.86 2.89
N HIS A 58 -0.01 -6.62 3.72
CA HIS A 58 -0.17 -6.57 5.17
C HIS A 58 0.89 -5.65 5.75
N MET A 59 0.45 -4.53 6.31
CA MET A 59 1.31 -3.45 6.77
C MET A 59 1.13 -3.30 8.26
N GLY A 60 2.23 -3.11 8.99
CA GLY A 60 2.23 -2.92 10.43
C GLY A 60 3.09 -1.71 10.79
N CYS A 61 2.65 -0.98 11.80
CA CYS A 61 3.36 0.17 12.37
C CYS A 61 3.33 0.09 13.89
N ILE A 62 4.47 0.36 14.53
CA ILE A 62 4.62 0.50 15.97
C ILE A 62 5.22 1.88 16.24
N LEU A 63 4.61 2.65 17.12
CA LEU A 63 5.18 3.90 17.62
C LEU A 63 5.71 3.65 19.03
N THR A 64 6.93 4.12 19.29
CA THR A 64 7.51 4.08 20.64
C THR A 64 7.99 5.45 21.09
N GLN A 65 7.91 5.68 22.39
CA GLN A 65 8.44 6.87 23.03
C GLN A 65 9.10 6.43 24.33
N GLN A 66 10.34 6.88 24.59
CA GLN A 66 11.10 6.49 25.79
C GLN A 66 11.11 4.97 26.02
N ASN A 67 11.37 4.20 24.96
CA ASN A 67 11.39 2.73 24.96
C ASN A 67 10.05 2.03 25.29
N LYS A 68 8.95 2.77 25.41
CA LYS A 68 7.59 2.24 25.61
C LYS A 68 6.81 2.27 24.31
N ILE A 69 6.02 1.24 24.06
CA ILE A 69 5.10 1.22 22.91
C ILE A 69 3.91 2.11 23.23
N ILE A 70 3.66 3.12 22.39
CA ILE A 70 2.56 4.07 22.55
C ILE A 70 1.42 3.81 21.56
N ALA A 71 1.67 3.09 20.47
CA ALA A 71 0.66 2.61 19.54
C ALA A 71 1.16 1.42 18.70
N LYS A 72 0.24 0.52 18.35
CA LYS A 72 0.34 -0.50 17.31
C LYS A 72 -0.79 -0.27 16.32
N ALA A 73 -0.51 -0.44 15.03
CA ALA A 73 -1.52 -0.29 13.99
C ALA A 73 -1.21 -1.15 12.76
N VAL A 74 -2.26 -1.43 11.99
CA VAL A 74 -2.17 -2.01 10.65
C VAL A 74 -2.85 -1.12 9.63
N ASN A 75 -2.62 -1.37 8.34
CA ASN A 75 -3.42 -0.72 7.31
C ASN A 75 -4.86 -1.24 7.33
N SER A 76 -5.81 -0.37 6.95
CA SER A 76 -7.24 -0.67 6.95
C SER A 76 -7.96 -0.13 5.71
N SER A 77 -9.12 -0.72 5.43
CA SER A 77 -10.08 -0.24 4.45
C SER A 77 -10.98 0.83 5.04
N LEU A 78 -11.27 1.87 4.26
CA LEU A 78 -12.23 2.91 4.63
C LEU A 78 -13.42 2.96 3.66
N PHE A 79 -13.16 2.85 2.36
CA PHE A 79 -14.18 3.01 1.33
C PHE A 79 -14.58 1.67 0.71
N ASP A 80 -13.58 0.83 0.42
CA ASP A 80 -13.77 -0.46 -0.24
C ASP A 80 -13.30 -1.60 0.67
N ALA A 81 -14.08 -2.68 0.77
CA ALA A 81 -13.71 -3.84 1.56
C ALA A 81 -12.31 -4.36 1.19
N TYR A 82 -11.44 -4.53 2.20
CA TYR A 82 -10.06 -4.98 2.04
C TYR A 82 -9.16 -4.02 1.21
N ALA A 83 -9.58 -2.80 0.91
CA ALA A 83 -8.66 -1.78 0.41
C ALA A 83 -7.69 -1.34 1.51
N SER A 84 -6.58 -0.74 1.11
CA SER A 84 -5.57 -0.18 2.02
C SER A 84 -5.65 1.34 1.96
N ASP A 85 -6.84 1.88 2.23
CA ASP A 85 -7.13 3.31 2.11
C ASP A 85 -6.38 4.13 3.17
N ILE A 86 -6.36 3.60 4.40
CA ILE A 86 -5.58 4.16 5.50
C ILE A 86 -4.35 3.29 5.74
N HIS A 87 -3.19 3.92 5.65
CA HIS A 87 -1.91 3.29 5.90
C HIS A 87 -1.66 3.07 7.40
N ALA A 88 -0.81 2.10 7.73
CA ALA A 88 -0.55 1.73 9.12
C ALA A 88 0.02 2.90 9.94
N GLU A 89 0.84 3.74 9.32
CA GLU A 89 1.47 4.93 9.91
C GLU A 89 0.42 5.95 10.37
N VAL A 90 -0.56 6.23 9.50
CA VAL A 90 -1.66 7.17 9.80
C VAL A 90 -2.56 6.59 10.88
N ASN A 91 -2.87 5.29 10.80
CA ASN A 91 -3.63 4.61 11.84
C ASN A 91 -2.91 4.66 13.20
N ALA A 92 -1.59 4.51 13.25
CA ALA A 92 -0.82 4.58 14.49
C ALA A 92 -0.86 5.98 15.11
N LEU A 93 -0.71 7.04 14.30
CA LEU A 93 -0.90 8.42 14.75
C LEU A 93 -2.33 8.63 15.27
N GLY A 94 -3.34 8.08 14.58
CA GLY A 94 -4.74 8.12 15.01
C GLY A 94 -4.99 7.42 16.35
N VAL A 95 -4.32 6.29 16.62
CA VAL A 95 -4.36 5.62 17.93
C VAL A 95 -3.83 6.56 19.02
N CYS A 96 -2.67 7.17 18.80
CA CYS A 96 -2.08 8.12 19.76
C CYS A 96 -3.01 9.30 20.01
N ALA A 97 -3.60 9.89 18.95
CA ALA A 97 -4.54 10.99 19.07
C ALA A 97 -5.77 10.61 19.90
N ARG A 98 -6.41 9.47 19.63
CA ARG A 98 -7.58 8.99 20.39
C ARG A 98 -7.25 8.69 21.86
N LYS A 99 -6.05 8.16 22.12
CA LYS A 99 -5.58 7.84 23.47
C LYS A 99 -4.90 9.02 24.18
N GLN A 100 -4.91 10.22 23.59
CA GLN A 100 -4.27 11.43 24.12
C GLN A 100 -2.78 11.22 24.46
N ARG A 101 -2.06 10.47 23.62
CA ARG A 101 -0.63 10.21 23.77
C ARG A 101 0.16 11.12 22.83
N SER A 102 1.13 11.84 23.38
CA SER A 102 2.04 12.64 22.56
C SER A 102 2.90 11.76 21.68
N THR A 103 3.12 12.18 20.43
CA THR A 103 4.04 11.55 19.48
C THR A 103 5.32 12.36 19.29
N GLN A 104 5.48 13.47 20.02
CA GLN A 104 6.66 14.31 19.97
C GLN A 104 7.92 13.53 20.39
N GLY A 105 8.94 13.52 19.53
CA GLY A 105 10.18 12.79 19.74
C GLY A 105 10.05 11.27 19.70
N ALA A 106 8.92 10.73 19.23
CA ALA A 106 8.71 9.30 19.14
C ALA A 106 9.43 8.68 17.93
N THR A 107 9.66 7.37 18.00
CA THR A 107 10.22 6.54 16.93
C THR A 107 9.11 5.73 16.25
N CYS A 108 9.12 5.70 14.92
CA CYS A 108 8.22 4.91 14.10
C CYS A 108 8.92 3.67 13.55
N TYR A 109 8.40 2.48 13.83
CA TYR A 109 8.83 1.21 13.24
C TYR A 109 7.75 0.74 12.28
N VAL A 110 8.06 0.66 10.99
CA VAL A 110 7.05 0.35 9.96
C VAL A 110 7.55 -0.70 8.97
N THR A 111 6.66 -1.64 8.65
CA THR A 111 7.05 -2.79 7.81
C THR A 111 7.34 -2.42 6.36
N MET A 112 6.95 -1.24 5.86
CA MET A 112 7.42 -0.75 4.57
C MET A 112 7.78 0.72 4.66
N PRO A 113 8.69 1.20 3.81
CA PRO A 113 8.99 2.62 3.72
C PRO A 113 7.72 3.44 3.56
N PRO A 114 7.48 4.47 4.40
CA PRO A 114 6.30 5.30 4.31
C PRO A 114 6.21 5.99 2.95
N CYS A 115 4.99 6.11 2.43
CA CYS A 115 4.76 6.95 1.26
C CYS A 115 4.95 8.43 1.62
N ARG A 116 5.07 9.31 0.61
CA ARG A 116 5.26 10.76 0.84
C ARG A 116 4.24 11.35 1.81
N LYS A 117 2.96 10.98 1.68
CA LYS A 117 1.89 11.48 2.55
C LYS A 117 2.07 11.01 4.00
N CYS A 118 2.38 9.72 4.20
CA CYS A 118 2.62 9.18 5.54
C CYS A 118 3.87 9.79 6.18
N PHE A 119 4.94 9.97 5.40
CA PHE A 119 6.15 10.67 5.86
C PHE A 119 5.84 12.10 6.31
N THR A 120 5.06 12.86 5.52
CA THR A 120 4.59 14.20 5.92
C THR A 120 3.81 14.15 7.24
N CYS A 121 2.89 13.20 7.42
CA CYS A 121 2.12 13.08 8.67
C CYS A 121 3.01 12.74 9.87
N LEU A 122 3.95 11.80 9.72
CA LEU A 122 4.88 11.40 10.78
C LEU A 122 5.72 12.59 11.24
N VAL A 123 6.34 13.31 10.30
CA VAL A 123 7.17 14.49 10.59
C VAL A 123 6.33 15.60 11.22
N ALA A 124 5.14 15.89 10.68
CA ALA A 124 4.24 16.91 11.23
C ALA A 124 3.73 16.56 12.64
N SER A 125 3.75 15.29 13.01
CA SER A 125 3.38 14.80 14.34
C SER A 125 4.57 14.73 15.30
N GLY A 126 5.75 15.21 14.91
CA GLY A 126 6.93 15.27 15.77
C GLY A 126 7.69 13.95 15.89
N ILE A 127 7.47 12.98 15.00
CA ILE A 127 8.32 11.77 14.90
C ILE A 127 9.71 12.19 14.44
N THR A 128 10.74 11.81 15.20
CA THR A 128 12.14 12.18 14.92
C THR A 128 12.95 11.04 14.31
N ARG A 129 12.43 9.81 14.37
CA ARG A 129 13.13 8.61 13.91
C ARG A 129 12.18 7.63 13.24
N ILE A 130 12.58 7.08 12.09
CA ILE A 130 11.80 6.10 11.34
C ILE A 130 12.68 4.91 10.97
N VAL A 131 12.28 3.73 11.43
CA VAL A 131 12.94 2.44 11.21
C VAL A 131 12.10 1.59 10.27
N THR A 132 12.71 1.10 9.19
CA THR A 132 12.05 0.26 8.18
C THR A 132 12.81 -1.04 7.96
N ARG A 133 12.17 -2.03 7.32
CA ARG A 133 12.85 -3.27 6.89
C ARG A 133 13.41 -3.23 5.45
N ARG A 134 13.14 -2.15 4.73
CA ARG A 134 13.54 -1.96 3.32
C ARG A 134 14.07 -0.54 3.14
N PRO A 135 15.00 -0.33 2.20
CA PRO A 135 15.56 0.98 1.99
C PRO A 135 14.53 1.93 1.37
N TYR A 136 14.71 3.22 1.60
CA TYR A 136 13.84 4.29 1.08
C TYR A 136 14.03 4.59 -0.41
N THR A 137 14.79 3.76 -1.14
CA THR A 137 15.12 3.95 -2.56
C THR A 137 13.89 4.02 -3.47
N SER A 138 12.75 3.45 -3.03
CA SER A 138 11.51 3.47 -3.80
C SER A 138 10.74 4.79 -3.75
N VAL A 139 11.11 5.74 -2.89
CA VAL A 139 10.37 7.00 -2.72
C VAL A 139 11.32 8.20 -2.84
N PRO A 140 11.44 8.80 -4.04
CA PRO A 140 12.35 9.92 -4.26
C PRO A 140 12.07 11.08 -3.30
N GLY A 141 13.12 11.76 -2.83
CA GLY A 141 13.05 12.98 -2.01
C GLY A 141 12.79 12.80 -0.51
N ILE A 142 12.44 11.60 -0.03
CA ILE A 142 12.29 11.36 1.42
C ILE A 142 13.64 11.48 2.13
N ALA A 143 14.70 10.88 1.58
CA ALA A 143 16.04 10.94 2.19
C ALA A 143 16.56 12.39 2.32
N ASP A 144 16.39 13.20 1.28
CA ASP A 144 16.80 14.61 1.29
C ASP A 144 15.97 15.44 2.28
N ALA A 145 14.66 15.20 2.36
CA ALA A 145 13.78 15.85 3.32
C ALA A 145 14.14 15.47 4.75
N ALA A 146 14.41 14.18 5.01
CA ALA A 146 14.80 13.70 6.33
C ALA A 146 16.11 14.33 6.79
N LYS A 147 17.14 14.35 5.93
CA LYS A 147 18.42 15.02 6.23
C LYS A 147 18.24 16.49 6.56
N ARG A 148 17.39 17.20 5.81
CA ARG A 148 17.16 18.64 5.95
C ARG A 148 16.31 19.00 7.18
N LEU A 149 15.54 18.05 7.70
CA LEU A 149 14.67 18.20 8.88
C LEU A 149 15.19 17.46 10.11
N ASP A 150 16.43 16.95 10.05
CA ASP A 150 17.08 16.17 11.12
C ASP A 150 16.25 14.96 11.60
N ILE A 151 15.68 14.23 10.64
CA ILE A 151 14.92 13.00 10.90
C ILE A 151 15.83 11.80 10.66
N GLU A 152 16.02 10.96 11.68
CA GLU A 152 16.82 9.75 11.57
C GLU A 152 16.07 8.68 10.77
N LEU A 153 16.65 8.24 9.65
CA LEU A 153 16.16 7.10 8.88
C LEU A 153 17.08 5.91 9.09
N SER A 154 16.54 4.83 9.66
CA SER A 154 17.25 3.57 9.82
C SER A 154 16.56 2.46 9.02
N CYS A 155 17.35 1.56 8.46
CA CYS A 155 16.85 0.42 7.70
C CYS A 155 17.49 -0.86 8.21
N ILE A 156 16.67 -1.73 8.79
CA ILE A 156 17.09 -3.05 9.27
C ILE A 156 16.60 -4.09 8.28
N MET A 157 17.44 -4.42 7.31
CA MET A 157 17.10 -5.31 6.22
C MET A 157 16.64 -6.69 6.72
N ASP A 158 15.62 -7.23 6.07
CA ASP A 158 15.18 -8.60 6.31
C ASP A 158 16.31 -9.58 5.89
N SER A 159 16.79 -10.38 6.83
CA SER A 159 17.53 -11.61 6.52
C SER A 159 16.57 -12.79 6.40
N GLN A 160 16.93 -13.80 5.62
CA GLN A 160 16.13 -15.02 5.47
C GLN A 160 15.85 -15.67 6.84
N GLU A 161 16.89 -15.76 7.66
CA GLU A 161 16.83 -16.28 9.03
C GLU A 161 15.81 -15.51 9.90
N ARG A 162 15.78 -14.17 9.80
CA ARG A 162 14.85 -13.33 10.56
C ARG A 162 13.41 -13.57 10.15
N LEU A 163 13.14 -13.66 8.85
CA LEU A 163 11.80 -13.94 8.33
C LEU A 163 11.30 -15.31 8.79
N GLU A 164 12.18 -16.31 8.77
CA GLU A 164 11.88 -17.66 9.26
C GLU A 164 11.65 -17.68 10.78
N ALA A 165 12.45 -16.96 11.56
CA ALA A 165 12.27 -16.83 13.00
C ALA A 165 10.93 -16.16 13.34
N VAL A 166 10.49 -15.15 12.58
CA VAL A 166 9.16 -14.56 12.74
C VAL A 166 8.07 -15.57 12.39
N ALA A 167 8.25 -16.37 11.34
CA ALA A 167 7.28 -17.39 10.95
C ALA A 167 7.16 -18.53 11.97
N LYS A 168 8.29 -19.00 12.52
CA LYS A 168 8.35 -20.09 13.52
C LYS A 168 7.81 -19.67 14.89
N ALA A 169 8.03 -18.42 15.29
CA ALA A 169 7.59 -17.94 16.60
C ALA A 169 6.08 -17.70 16.69
N ILE A 170 5.35 -17.76 15.58
CA ILE A 170 3.91 -17.49 15.56
C ILE A 170 3.19 -18.80 15.29
N VAL A 171 2.53 -19.33 16.33
CA VAL A 171 1.61 -20.45 16.19
C VAL A 171 0.25 -19.90 15.79
N LEU A 172 -0.15 -20.13 14.55
CA LEU A 172 -1.45 -19.72 14.02
C LEU A 172 -2.49 -20.81 14.26
N SER A 173 -3.70 -20.42 14.66
CA SER A 173 -4.83 -21.35 14.73
C SER A 173 -5.27 -21.79 13.33
N GLU A 174 -5.98 -22.92 13.23
CA GLU A 174 -6.52 -23.39 11.95
C GLU A 174 -7.48 -22.39 11.31
N GLU A 175 -8.25 -21.65 12.11
CA GLU A 175 -9.11 -20.57 11.63
C GLU A 175 -8.31 -19.42 11.02
N GLU A 176 -7.19 -19.04 11.62
CA GLU A 176 -6.31 -17.98 11.11
C GLU A 176 -5.61 -18.40 9.83
N LYS A 177 -5.16 -19.66 9.74
CA LYS A 177 -4.64 -20.23 8.49
C LYS A 177 -5.69 -20.18 7.38
N LYS A 178 -6.93 -20.58 7.68
CA LYS A 178 -8.07 -20.50 6.74
C LYS A 178 -8.37 -19.05 6.33
N ARG A 179 -8.38 -18.10 7.28
CA ARG A 179 -8.56 -16.66 7.02
C ARG A 179 -7.50 -16.14 6.04
N ILE A 180 -6.22 -16.39 6.35
CA ILE A 180 -5.10 -15.95 5.50
C ILE A 180 -5.19 -16.60 4.11
N ALA A 181 -5.53 -17.89 4.03
CA ALA A 181 -5.73 -18.58 2.75
C ALA A 181 -6.87 -17.95 1.93
N LYS A 182 -8.01 -17.65 2.55
CA LYS A 182 -9.16 -16.97 1.91
C LYS A 182 -8.76 -15.62 1.33
N ILE A 183 -8.04 -14.80 2.11
CA ILE A 183 -7.52 -13.50 1.67
C ILE A 183 -6.55 -13.68 0.50
N ARG A 184 -5.61 -14.63 0.58
CA ARG A 184 -4.65 -14.91 -0.52
C ARG A 184 -5.35 -15.31 -1.81
N THR A 185 -6.36 -16.17 -1.75
CA THR A 185 -7.16 -16.57 -2.91
C THR A 185 -7.93 -15.38 -3.47
N PHE A 186 -8.57 -14.58 -2.61
CA PHE A 186 -9.27 -13.36 -3.04
C PHE A 186 -8.33 -12.36 -3.72
N ARG A 187 -7.12 -12.13 -3.16
CA ARG A 187 -6.07 -11.28 -3.76
C ARG A 187 -5.68 -11.75 -5.16
N LYS A 188 -5.45 -13.06 -5.34
CA LYS A 188 -5.14 -13.65 -6.67
C LYS A 188 -6.26 -13.38 -7.67
N ASN A 189 -7.51 -13.60 -7.26
CA ASN A 189 -8.69 -13.37 -8.11
C ASN A 189 -8.84 -11.89 -8.50
N GLN A 190 -8.64 -10.96 -7.56
CA GLN A 190 -8.70 -9.52 -7.84
C GLN A 190 -7.57 -9.05 -8.76
N GLN A 191 -6.35 -9.57 -8.57
CA GLN A 191 -5.22 -9.25 -9.44
C GLN A 191 -5.46 -9.78 -10.86
N GLN A 192 -6.05 -10.96 -11.00
CA GLN A 192 -6.43 -11.52 -12.29
C GLN A 192 -7.49 -10.66 -12.98
N LYS A 193 -8.58 -10.30 -12.27
CA LYS A 193 -9.61 -9.38 -12.79
C LYS A 193 -9.02 -8.04 -13.26
N ARG A 194 -8.10 -7.44 -12.49
CA ARG A 194 -7.40 -6.20 -12.87
C ARG A 194 -6.55 -6.38 -14.14
N LYS A 195 -5.83 -7.50 -14.27
CA LYS A 195 -5.06 -7.83 -15.49
C LYS A 195 -5.98 -7.99 -16.70
N ASP A 196 -7.10 -8.67 -16.54
CA ASP A 196 -8.07 -8.90 -17.61
C ASP A 196 -8.73 -7.60 -18.06
N ILE A 197 -9.11 -6.73 -17.12
CA ILE A 197 -9.62 -5.38 -17.43
C ILE A 197 -8.56 -4.57 -18.19
N LYS A 198 -7.30 -4.61 -17.76
CA LYS A 198 -6.19 -3.90 -18.44
C LYS A 198 -5.99 -4.42 -19.87
N ARG A 199 -6.01 -5.75 -20.07
CA ARG A 199 -5.93 -6.38 -21.40
C ARG A 199 -7.10 -5.98 -22.29
N LYS A 200 -8.34 -6.02 -21.78
CA LYS A 200 -9.54 -5.57 -22.52
C LYS A 200 -9.45 -4.10 -22.93
N ARG A 201 -9.00 -3.21 -22.03
CA ARG A 201 -8.78 -1.78 -22.32
C ARG A 201 -7.68 -1.54 -23.36
N GLN A 202 -6.61 -2.34 -23.33
CA GLN A 202 -5.55 -2.26 -24.34
C GLN A 202 -6.05 -2.74 -25.71
N ALA A 203 -6.79 -3.84 -25.76
CA ALA A 203 -7.37 -4.37 -26.99
C ALA A 203 -8.41 -3.41 -27.60
N SER A 204 -9.26 -2.78 -26.78
CA SER A 204 -10.23 -1.79 -27.27
C SER A 204 -9.53 -0.53 -27.80
N ARG A 205 -8.49 -0.05 -27.12
CA ARG A 205 -7.68 1.10 -27.56
C ARG A 205 -6.94 0.80 -28.87
N ALA A 206 -6.39 -0.41 -29.04
CA ALA A 206 -5.75 -0.85 -30.28
C ALA A 206 -6.74 -0.90 -31.45
N LYS A 207 -7.95 -1.45 -31.24
CA LYS A 207 -9.03 -1.46 -32.25
C LYS A 207 -9.50 -0.05 -32.63
N GLN A 208 -9.61 0.87 -31.67
CA GLN A 208 -9.95 2.27 -31.96
C GLN A 208 -8.86 2.98 -32.77
N MET A 209 -7.58 2.71 -32.47
CA MET A 209 -6.45 3.28 -33.22
C MET A 209 -6.43 2.76 -34.66
N SER A 210 -6.61 1.45 -34.89
CA SER A 210 -6.64 0.90 -36.25
C SER A 210 -7.83 1.40 -37.06
N LYS A 211 -9.00 1.58 -36.43
CA LYS A 211 -10.20 2.14 -37.09
C LYS A 211 -10.01 3.60 -37.50
N LYS A 212 -9.35 4.41 -36.65
CA LYS A 212 -8.96 5.81 -36.96
C LYS A 212 -7.88 5.90 -38.04
N GLN A 213 -6.99 4.90 -38.14
CA GLN A 213 -5.97 4.84 -39.18
C GLN A 213 -6.59 4.46 -40.54
N CYS A 214 -7.55 3.54 -40.54
CA CYS A 214 -8.29 3.14 -41.74
C CYS A 214 -9.18 4.28 -42.28
N SER A 215 -9.86 5.03 -41.40
CA SER A 215 -10.70 6.17 -41.82
C SER A 215 -9.88 7.34 -42.39
N LYS A 216 -8.64 7.55 -41.92
CA LYS A 216 -7.73 8.56 -42.47
C LYS A 216 -7.19 8.21 -43.86
N LEU A 217 -7.13 6.92 -44.21
CA LEU A 217 -6.72 6.47 -45.54
C LEU A 217 -7.86 6.61 -46.56
N THR A 218 -9.12 6.52 -46.12
CA THR A 218 -10.29 6.70 -46.99
C THR A 218 -10.65 8.16 -47.28
N GLU A 219 -10.19 9.11 -46.44
CA GLU A 219 -10.41 10.56 -46.64
C GLU A 219 -9.30 11.23 -47.48
N ALA A 220 -8.27 10.49 -47.91
CA ALA A 220 -7.16 10.98 -48.72
C ALA A 220 -7.32 10.63 -50.22
N SER A 221 -8.44 11.00 -50.83
CA SER A 221 -8.66 11.10 -52.28
C SER A 221 -9.86 12.02 -52.51
N PRO A 222 -9.75 13.10 -53.32
CA PRO A 222 -9.62 12.96 -54.79
C PRO A 222 -8.74 14.03 -55.49
N GLU A 223 -8.60 13.87 -56.82
CA GLU A 223 -8.16 14.87 -57.84
C GLU A 223 -6.63 15.18 -57.89
N GLU A 224 -5.90 15.17 -59.02
CA GLU A 224 -6.19 15.40 -60.44
C GLU A 224 -5.10 14.73 -61.30
N SER A 225 -5.48 14.05 -62.38
CA SER A 225 -4.58 13.64 -63.46
C SER A 225 -4.89 14.48 -64.70
N GLU A 226 -4.36 15.70 -64.76
CA GLU A 226 -4.34 16.47 -66.01
C GLU A 226 -3.07 16.15 -66.80
N GLY A 227 -3.29 15.75 -68.05
CA GLY A 227 -2.28 15.23 -68.95
C GLY A 227 -1.25 16.26 -69.39
N LYS A 228 0.03 15.87 -69.36
CA LYS A 228 1.07 16.49 -70.17
C LYS A 228 1.20 15.73 -71.49
N THR A 229 0.62 16.28 -72.55
CA THR A 229 1.00 15.95 -73.92
C THR A 229 2.33 16.64 -74.25
N LEU A 230 3.27 15.84 -74.76
CA LEU A 230 4.55 16.26 -75.30
C LEU A 230 4.35 17.07 -76.59
N ALA A 231 5.13 18.15 -76.77
CA ALA A 231 5.41 18.75 -78.07
C ALA A 231 6.92 18.70 -78.32
N ALA A 232 7.29 18.16 -79.48
CA ALA A 232 8.63 18.08 -80.05
C ALA A 232 8.60 18.70 -81.46
N GLY A 233 9.71 19.37 -81.85
CA GLY A 233 9.99 19.91 -83.20
C GLY A 233 9.36 21.29 -83.45
N ASP A 234 10.04 22.34 -83.91
CA ASP A 234 11.33 22.52 -84.61
C ASP A 234 12.02 23.83 -84.16
#